data_AF-A0A833N0F9-F1
#
_entry.id   AF-A0A833N0F9-F1
#
_cell.length_a   1.000
_cell.length_b   1.000
_cell.length_c   1.000
_cell.angle_alpha   90.00
_cell.angle_beta   90.00
_cell.angle_gamma   90.00
#
_symmetry.space_group_name_H-M   'P 1'
#
loop_
_entity.id
_entity.type
_entity.pdbx_description
1 polymer ?
#
loop_
_entity_poly.entity_id
_entity_poly.type
_entity_poly.pdbx_seq_one_letter_code
_entity_poly.pdbx_strand_id
1 'polypeptide(L)'
;MPTVTVAASYTRRLVESRARETGASVKDAARDVAAHLRQPYGSIWGLLFRAPKTVSAELLVALQEAVERQVRREINALENELLAVRLGSLRRDDRALEEIEAGIAGLKARLRNAASETAGPHQG
;
A
#
# COMPACT_ATOMS: atom_id res chain seq x y z
N MET A 1 -12.15 6.01 -17.03
CA MET A 1 -12.40 5.88 -15.58
C MET A 1 -11.18 5.25 -14.87
N PRO A 2 -10.05 5.96 -14.74
CA PRO A 2 -8.87 5.43 -14.05
C PRO A 2 -9.02 5.48 -12.51
N THR A 3 -9.69 6.51 -11.99
CA THR A 3 -9.74 6.81 -10.54
C THR A 3 -10.44 5.74 -9.70
N VAL A 4 -11.56 5.20 -10.16
CA VAL A 4 -12.28 4.13 -9.44
C VAL A 4 -11.43 2.86 -9.41
N THR A 5 -10.79 2.52 -10.53
CA THR A 5 -9.90 1.36 -10.63
C THR A 5 -8.69 1.49 -9.71
N VAL A 6 -8.07 2.67 -9.67
CA VAL A 6 -6.96 2.98 -8.73
C VAL A 6 -7.42 2.86 -7.29
N ALA A 7 -8.56 3.47 -6.94
CA ALA A 7 -9.13 3.39 -5.58
C ALA A 7 -9.46 1.95 -5.18
N ALA A 8 -10.01 1.14 -6.09
CA ALA A 8 -10.30 -0.27 -5.86
C ALA A 8 -9.03 -1.09 -5.64
N SER A 9 -7.99 -0.83 -6.44
CA SER A 9 -6.67 -1.46 -6.29
C SER A 9 -6.02 -1.12 -4.94
N TYR A 10 -6.00 0.16 -4.57
CA TYR A 10 -5.49 0.61 -3.26
C TYR A 10 -6.27 0.00 -2.10
N THR A 11 -7.60 -0.02 -2.20
CA THR A 11 -8.46 -0.65 -1.19
C THR A 11 -8.13 -2.12 -1.02
N ARG A 12 -8.05 -2.87 -2.12
CA ARG A 12 -7.72 -4.30 -2.10
C ARG A 12 -6.37 -4.53 -1.42
N ARG A 13 -5.34 -3.77 -1.80
CA ARG A 13 -4.01 -3.89 -1.21
C ARG A 13 -4.01 -3.66 0.30
N LEU A 14 -4.65 -2.57 0.76
CA LEU A 14 -4.73 -2.23 2.18
C LEU A 14 -5.43 -3.32 2.99
N VAL A 15 -6.55 -3.83 2.47
CA VAL A 15 -7.36 -4.86 3.15
C VAL A 15 -6.64 -6.21 3.18
N GLU A 16 -6.03 -6.63 2.07
CA GLU A 16 -5.24 -7.87 2.02
C GLU A 16 -3.98 -7.79 2.89
N SER A 17 -3.34 -6.62 3.00
CA SER A 17 -2.23 -6.42 3.92
C SER A 17 -2.69 -6.55 5.37
N ARG A 18 -3.76 -5.82 5.74
CA ARG A 18 -4.29 -5.85 7.11
C ARG A 18 -4.76 -7.25 7.51
N ALA A 19 -5.41 -7.98 6.61
CA ALA A 19 -5.82 -9.36 6.85
C ALA A 19 -4.62 -10.28 7.09
N ARG A 20 -3.53 -10.13 6.32
CA ARG A 20 -2.29 -10.90 6.52
C ARG A 20 -1.58 -10.55 7.83
N GLU A 21 -1.53 -9.27 8.19
CA GLU A 21 -0.88 -8.79 9.41
C GLU A 21 -1.60 -9.26 10.69
N THR A 22 -2.93 -9.35 10.64
CA THR A 22 -3.75 -9.62 11.83
C THR A 22 -4.32 -11.04 11.88
N GLY A 23 -4.28 -11.78 10.76
CA GLY A 23 -5.00 -13.04 10.60
C GLY A 23 -6.52 -12.90 10.55
N ALA A 24 -7.05 -11.67 10.50
CA ALA A 24 -8.48 -11.41 10.51
C ALA A 24 -9.15 -11.75 9.17
N SER A 25 -10.47 -11.93 9.21
CA SER A 25 -11.25 -12.09 7.98
C SER A 25 -11.17 -10.84 7.10
N VAL A 26 -11.37 -10.98 5.78
CA VAL A 26 -11.41 -9.83 4.85
C VAL A 26 -12.44 -8.78 5.29
N LYS A 27 -13.55 -9.20 5.87
CA LYS A 27 -14.61 -8.32 6.37
C LYS A 27 -14.13 -7.48 7.56
N ASP A 28 -13.46 -8.10 8.51
CA ASP A 28 -12.96 -7.41 9.70
C ASP A 28 -11.77 -6.51 9.35
N ALA A 29 -10.88 -6.98 8.47
CA ALA A 29 -9.81 -6.17 7.91
C ALA A 29 -10.35 -4.94 7.17
N ALA A 30 -11.43 -5.08 6.39
CA ALA A 30 -12.07 -3.95 5.72
C ALA A 30 -12.71 -2.96 6.70
N ARG A 31 -13.29 -3.43 7.82
CA ARG A 31 -13.79 -2.56 8.90
C ARG A 31 -12.67 -1.77 9.57
N ASP A 32 -11.57 -2.45 9.87
CA ASP A 32 -10.40 -1.85 10.49
C ASP A 32 -9.72 -0.83 9.57
N VAL A 33 -9.56 -1.15 8.28
CA VAL A 33 -9.10 -0.18 7.26
C VAL A 33 -10.03 1.02 7.19
N ALA A 34 -11.35 0.83 7.14
CA ALA A 34 -12.30 1.93 7.12
C ALA A 34 -12.16 2.84 8.35
N ALA A 35 -12.06 2.25 9.56
CA ALA A 35 -11.84 2.99 10.80
C ALA A 35 -10.51 3.76 10.79
N HIS A 36 -9.43 3.13 10.33
CA HIS A 36 -8.10 3.74 10.25
C HIS A 36 -8.08 4.94 9.29
N LEU A 37 -8.78 4.83 8.16
CA LEU A 37 -8.91 5.91 7.17
C LEU A 37 -9.94 6.98 7.57
N ARG A 38 -10.72 6.74 8.64
CA ARG A 38 -11.90 7.54 9.01
C ARG A 38 -12.93 7.65 7.89
N GLN A 39 -13.08 6.57 7.12
CA GLN A 39 -13.99 6.49 5.98
C GLN A 39 -15.15 5.55 6.30
N PRO A 40 -16.32 5.71 5.66
CA PRO A 40 -17.43 4.80 5.85
C PRO A 40 -17.07 3.37 5.39
N TYR A 41 -17.39 2.36 6.21
CA TYR A 41 -17.18 0.95 5.85
C TYR A 41 -17.83 0.58 4.51
N GLY A 42 -19.01 1.13 4.22
CA GLY A 42 -19.70 0.90 2.94
C GLY A 42 -18.88 1.36 1.73
N SER A 43 -18.09 2.42 1.85
CA SER A 43 -17.24 2.92 0.77
C SER A 43 -16.08 1.96 0.49
N ILE A 44 -15.42 1.47 1.53
CA ILE A 44 -14.35 0.47 1.44
C ILE A 44 -14.89 -0.85 0.89
N TRP A 45 -16.02 -1.33 1.44
CA TRP A 45 -16.65 -2.57 1.01
C TRP A 45 -17.16 -2.50 -0.45
N GLY A 46 -17.72 -1.35 -0.83
CA GLY A 46 -18.12 -1.06 -2.20
C GLY A 46 -16.94 -1.13 -3.16
N LEU A 47 -15.81 -0.52 -2.82
CA LEU A 47 -14.60 -0.59 -3.66
C LEU A 47 -14.05 -2.02 -3.83
N LEU A 48 -14.29 -2.93 -2.88
CA LEU A 48 -13.86 -4.33 -2.98
C LEU A 48 -14.76 -5.17 -3.89
N PHE A 49 -16.08 -5.03 -3.76
CA PHE A 49 -17.04 -6.02 -4.32
C PHE A 49 -18.12 -5.42 -5.23
N ARG A 50 -18.36 -4.11 -5.14
CA ARG A 50 -19.39 -3.42 -5.93
C ARG A 50 -18.92 -2.01 -6.26
N ALA A 51 -17.94 -1.91 -7.16
CA ALA A 51 -17.25 -0.67 -7.47
C ALA A 51 -18.26 0.46 -7.77
N PRO A 52 -18.15 1.61 -7.07
CA PRO A 52 -19.07 2.72 -7.28
C PRO A 52 -18.81 3.40 -8.63
N LYS A 53 -19.80 4.14 -9.15
CA LYS A 53 -19.64 4.91 -10.39
C LYS A 53 -18.60 6.03 -10.25
N THR A 54 -18.48 6.60 -9.05
CA THR A 54 -17.56 7.69 -8.72
C THR A 54 -16.94 7.44 -7.35
N VAL A 55 -15.79 8.06 -7.12
CA VAL A 55 -15.08 8.06 -5.83
C VAL A 55 -14.80 9.52 -5.47
N SER A 56 -15.09 9.90 -4.23
CA SER A 56 -14.77 11.25 -3.74
C SER A 56 -13.26 11.47 -3.71
N ALA A 57 -12.81 12.69 -4.01
CA ALA A 57 -11.40 13.06 -3.93
C ALA A 57 -10.79 12.78 -2.54
N GLU A 58 -11.55 13.04 -1.47
CA GLU A 58 -11.12 12.77 -0.10
C GLU A 58 -10.77 11.28 0.14
N LEU A 59 -11.69 10.37 -0.22
CA LEU A 59 -11.45 8.93 -0.13
C LEU A 59 -10.24 8.50 -0.98
N LEU A 60 -10.09 9.05 -2.18
CA LEU A 60 -8.94 8.74 -3.04
C LEU A 60 -7.62 9.16 -2.38
N VAL A 61 -7.55 10.37 -1.84
CA VAL A 61 -6.36 10.89 -1.14
C VAL A 61 -6.07 10.03 0.10
N ALA A 62 -7.09 9.72 0.91
CA ALA A 62 -6.92 8.88 2.10
C ALA A 62 -6.36 7.49 1.76
N LEU A 63 -6.86 6.86 0.68
CA LEU A 63 -6.36 5.59 0.18
C LEU A 63 -4.91 5.70 -0.32
N GLN A 64 -4.60 6.74 -1.10
CA GLN A 64 -3.27 6.97 -1.64
C GLN A 64 -2.24 7.15 -0.53
N GLU A 65 -2.51 8.04 0.42
CA GLU A 65 -1.59 8.27 1.54
C GLU A 65 -1.39 7.02 2.40
N ALA A 66 -2.44 6.24 2.61
CA ALA A 66 -2.34 5.01 3.40
C ALA A 66 -1.48 3.96 2.70
N VAL A 67 -1.63 3.80 1.39
CA VAL A 67 -0.77 2.92 0.59
C VAL A 67 0.68 3.42 0.61
N GLU A 68 0.89 4.73 0.48
CA GLU A 68 2.23 5.32 0.56
C GLU A 68 2.90 5.04 1.91
N ARG A 69 2.17 5.27 3.01
CA ARG A 69 2.64 4.96 4.37
C ARG A 69 2.95 3.47 4.53
N GLN A 70 2.13 2.58 3.97
CA GLN A 70 2.39 1.15 3.99
C GLN A 70 3.68 0.81 3.23
N VAL A 71 3.85 1.32 2.00
CA VAL A 71 5.05 1.08 1.19
C VAL A 71 6.30 1.58 1.90
N ARG A 72 6.25 2.76 2.54
CA ARG A 72 7.36 3.30 3.34
C ARG A 72 7.72 2.39 4.52
N ARG A 73 6.71 1.84 5.21
CA ARG A 73 6.95 0.87 6.30
C ARG A 73 7.57 -0.43 5.78
N GLU A 74 7.10 -0.95 4.65
CA GLU A 74 7.66 -2.13 3.99
C GLU A 74 9.14 -1.91 3.61
N ILE A 75 9.47 -0.75 3.04
CA ILE A 75 10.86 -0.38 2.74
C ILE A 75 11.70 -0.35 4.01
N ASN A 76 11.26 0.34 5.06
CA ASN A 76 12.02 0.43 6.30
C ASN A 76 12.24 -0.95 6.95
N ALA A 77 11.25 -1.84 6.88
CA ALA A 77 11.37 -3.19 7.40
C ALA A 77 12.44 -3.99 6.64
N LEU A 78 12.42 -3.94 5.31
CA LEU A 78 13.43 -4.60 4.46
C LEU A 78 14.83 -3.97 4.62
N GLU A 79 14.93 -2.65 4.78
CA GLU A 79 16.19 -1.96 5.04
C GLU A 79 16.79 -2.36 6.39
N ASN A 80 15.95 -2.49 7.43
CA ASN A 80 16.38 -2.99 8.73
C ASN A 80 16.82 -4.46 8.67
N GLU A 81 16.11 -5.30 7.90
CA GLU A 81 16.51 -6.69 7.69
C GLU A 81 17.87 -6.77 6.98
N LEU A 82 18.05 -6.01 5.90
CA LEU A 82 19.31 -5.94 5.17
C LEU A 82 20.46 -5.48 6.07
N LEU A 83 20.22 -4.47 6.92
CA LEU A 83 21.19 -4.01 7.90
C LEU A 83 21.53 -5.11 8.91
N ALA A 84 20.55 -5.84 9.43
CA ALA A 84 20.77 -6.94 10.36
C ALA A 84 21.60 -8.07 9.73
N VAL A 85 21.39 -8.38 8.45
CA VAL A 85 22.21 -9.36 7.72
C VAL A 85 23.65 -8.86 7.55
N ARG A 86 23.83 -7.61 7.11
CA ARG A 86 25.15 -7.01 6.91
C ARG A 86 25.96 -6.90 8.20
N LEU A 87 25.30 -6.70 9.34
CA LEU A 87 25.92 -6.67 10.67
C LEU A 87 26.18 -8.08 11.25
N GLY A 88 25.77 -9.15 10.55
CA GLY A 88 25.90 -10.53 11.02
C GLY A 88 24.90 -10.94 12.10
N SER A 89 23.94 -10.08 12.43
CA SER A 89 22.88 -10.34 13.42
C SER A 89 21.76 -11.24 12.89
N LEU A 90 21.66 -11.40 11.57
CA LEU A 90 20.73 -12.31 10.89
C LEU A 90 21.47 -13.08 9.80
N ARG A 91 21.23 -14.39 9.67
CA ARG A 91 21.84 -15.20 8.61
C ARG A 91 20.87 -15.37 7.45
N ARG A 92 21.29 -14.95 6.25
CA ARG A 92 20.60 -15.12 4.96
C ARG A 92 21.63 -15.59 3.93
N ASP A 93 21.19 -16.29 2.89
CA ASP A 93 22.04 -16.61 1.74
C ASP A 93 22.06 -15.46 0.73
N ASP A 94 22.98 -15.54 -0.24
CA ASP A 94 23.18 -14.48 -1.23
C ASP A 94 21.91 -14.25 -2.08
N ARG A 95 21.16 -15.30 -2.37
CA ARG A 95 19.89 -15.21 -3.08
C ARG A 95 18.84 -14.44 -2.29
N ALA A 96 18.68 -14.70 -1.00
CA ALA A 96 17.75 -13.96 -0.15
C ALA A 96 18.16 -12.48 -0.01
N LEU A 97 19.46 -12.18 -0.01
CA LEU A 97 19.98 -10.81 -0.03
C LEU A 97 19.57 -10.09 -1.32
N GLU A 98 19.76 -10.71 -2.48
CA GLU A 98 19.32 -10.16 -3.78
C GLU A 98 17.81 -9.92 -3.82
N GLU A 99 17.01 -10.83 -3.25
CA GLU A 99 15.56 -10.70 -3.17
C GLU A 99 15.13 -9.51 -2.28
N ILE A 100 15.80 -9.28 -1.16
CA ILE A 100 15.56 -8.12 -0.27
C ILE A 100 15.89 -6.80 -1.01
N GLU A 101 17.06 -6.73 -1.65
CA GLU A 101 17.51 -5.54 -2.36
C GLU A 101 16.62 -5.22 -3.57
N ALA A 102 16.22 -6.24 -4.34
CA ALA A 102 15.26 -6.09 -5.44
C ALA A 102 13.88 -5.63 -4.92
N GLY A 103 13.44 -6.15 -3.77
CA GLY A 103 12.22 -5.73 -3.10
C GLY A 103 12.23 -4.24 -2.73
N ILE A 104 13.32 -3.76 -2.11
CA ILE A 104 13.51 -2.35 -1.76
C ILE A 104 13.50 -1.48 -3.03
N ALA A 105 14.25 -1.88 -4.06
CA ALA A 105 14.35 -1.12 -5.31
C ALA A 105 12.98 -0.99 -6.01
N GLY A 106 12.22 -2.08 -6.07
CA GLY A 106 10.88 -2.10 -6.66
C GLY A 106 9.89 -1.21 -5.90
N LEU A 107 9.92 -1.24 -4.55
CA LEU A 107 9.06 -0.39 -3.73
C LEU A 107 9.43 1.09 -3.84
N LYS A 108 10.73 1.43 -3.87
CA LYS A 108 11.21 2.81 -4.09
C LYS A 108 10.82 3.32 -5.48
N ALA A 109 10.86 2.48 -6.52
CA ALA A 109 10.40 2.86 -7.85
C ALA A 109 8.91 3.18 -7.88
N ARG A 110 8.08 2.39 -7.19
CA ARG A 110 6.63 2.64 -7.05
C ARG A 110 6.35 3.99 -6.37
N LEU A 111 7.08 4.33 -5.31
CA LEU A 111 6.94 5.64 -4.65
C LEU A 111 7.29 6.80 -5.57
N ARG A 112 8.39 6.68 -6.34
CA ARG A 112 8.78 7.72 -7.31
C ARG A 112 7.72 7.92 -8.37
N ASN A 113 7.20 6.83 -8.94
CA ASN A 113 6.18 6.90 -9.98
C ASN A 113 4.86 7.50 -9.45
N ALA A 114 4.44 7.12 -8.24
CA ALA A 114 3.26 7.70 -7.60
C ALA A 114 3.43 9.21 -7.34
N ALA A 115 4.62 9.65 -6.91
CA ALA A 115 4.92 11.07 -6.73
C ALA A 115 4.93 11.84 -8.07
N SER A 116 5.46 11.24 -9.14
CA SER A 116 5.47 11.83 -10.48
C SER A 116 4.07 11.93 -11.10
N GLU A 117 3.17 10.97 -10.84
CA GLU A 117 1.78 11.02 -11.31
C GLU A 117 0.96 12.10 -10.60
N THR A 118 1.23 12.38 -9.32
CA THR A 118 0.64 13.54 -8.61
C THR A 118 1.24 14.89 -9.02
N ALA A 119 2.40 14.90 -9.65
CA ALA A 119 3.13 16.12 -10.05
C ALA A 119 2.94 16.52 -11.54
N GLY A 120 2.06 15.83 -12.28
CA GLY A 120 1.74 16.13 -13.69
C GLY A 120 1.02 17.46 -13.92
N PRO A 121 1.15 18.07 -15.12
CA PRO A 121 1.45 19.49 -15.30
C PRO A 121 0.24 20.42 -15.09
N HIS A 122 0.48 21.57 -14.46
CA HIS A 122 -0.34 22.75 -14.73
C HIS A 122 -0.25 23.03 -16.24
N GLN A 123 -1.35 22.77 -16.95
CA GLN A 123 -1.49 23.12 -18.36
C GLN A 123 -1.43 24.64 -18.51
N GLY A 124 -0.46 25.12 -19.26
CA GLY A 124 -0.48 26.40 -19.96
C GLY A 124 -0.73 26.17 -21.43
#